data_AF-A0A8J6K0L0-F1
#
_entry.id   AF-A0A8J6K0L0-F1
#
_cell.length_a   1.000
_cell.length_b   1.000
_cell.length_c   1.000
_cell.angle_alpha   90.00
_cell.angle_beta   90.00
_cell.angle_gamma   90.00
#
_symmetry.space_group_name_H-M   'P 1'
#
loop_
_entity.id
_entity.type
_entity.pdbx_description
1 polymer ?
#
loop_
_entity_poly.entity_id
_entity_poly.type
_entity_poly.pdbx_seq_one_letter_code
_entity_poly.pdbx_strand_id
1 'polypeptide(L)'
;MCALEMAVLEIQANGDKVTEENVTKAINSLEDLNMKEFILKCLSVSEEKRPSAHNLLFHRVLFEVHSLKLLSAHCFLNTPYITQDNLLEEKTKLIDPQAVMASVPRKGQSPMLWRYSQVSSMELDKFLEDVRNGIHPLMNFAVSRPHVLPRTLSQTQEDLQTAKTPTPEPVEVETRKVNAP
;
A
#
# COMPACT_ATOMS: atom_id res chain seq x y z
N MET A 1 -1.49 19.39 0.15
CA MET A 1 -1.28 19.62 1.60
C MET A 1 -1.20 18.32 2.37
N CYS A 2 -2.30 17.64 2.69
CA CYS A 2 -2.30 16.44 3.55
C CYS A 2 -1.29 15.33 3.13
N ALA A 3 -1.13 15.07 1.82
CA ALA A 3 -0.15 14.09 1.34
C ALA A 3 1.32 14.47 1.59
N LEU A 4 1.61 15.77 1.73
CA LEU A 4 2.95 16.30 2.03
C LEU A 4 3.17 16.36 3.55
N GLU A 5 2.14 16.71 4.31
CA GLU A 5 2.08 16.66 5.78
C GLU A 5 2.34 15.25 6.34
N MET A 6 1.75 14.22 5.73
CA MET A 6 2.05 12.82 6.06
C MET A 6 3.48 12.40 5.72
N ALA A 7 4.14 13.06 4.78
CA ALA A 7 5.48 12.71 4.30
C ALA A 7 6.60 13.48 5.01
N VAL A 8 6.30 14.66 5.57
CA VAL A 8 7.23 15.48 6.36
C VAL A 8 6.48 16.07 7.57
N LEU A 9 6.75 15.49 8.74
CA LEU A 9 6.08 15.80 10.00
C LEU A 9 6.27 17.26 10.49
N GLU A 10 7.29 17.97 9.98
CA GLU A 10 7.71 19.29 10.47
C GLU A 10 7.14 20.48 9.66
N ILE A 11 6.17 20.27 8.77
CA ILE A 11 5.67 21.36 7.88
C ILE A 11 4.95 22.47 8.64
N GLN A 12 4.44 22.22 9.85
CA GLN A 12 3.79 23.24 10.68
C GLN A 12 4.14 23.09 12.16
N ALA A 13 4.57 24.22 12.76
CA ALA A 13 4.14 24.55 14.11
C ALA A 13 2.71 25.12 14.04
N ASN A 14 1.87 24.80 15.02
CA ASN A 14 0.44 25.07 14.99
C ASN A 14 0.13 26.58 14.85
N GLY A 15 -0.40 27.00 13.69
CA GLY A 15 -0.87 28.36 13.41
C GLY A 15 -0.17 29.13 12.30
N ASP A 16 0.93 28.61 11.73
CA ASP A 16 1.70 29.35 10.71
C ASP A 16 1.16 29.17 9.28
N LYS A 17 1.29 30.21 8.44
CA LYS A 17 0.80 30.16 7.05
C LYS A 17 1.75 29.35 6.16
N VAL A 18 1.21 28.37 5.44
CA VAL A 18 1.98 27.56 4.48
C VAL A 18 2.35 28.40 3.27
N THR A 19 3.65 28.59 3.06
CA THR A 19 4.24 29.21 1.87
C THR A 19 4.64 28.16 0.83
N GLU A 20 4.75 28.55 -0.44
CA GLU A 20 5.28 27.66 -1.49
C GLU A 20 6.76 27.29 -1.24
N GLU A 21 7.51 28.13 -0.53
CA GLU A 21 8.89 27.85 -0.13
C GLU A 21 8.94 26.70 0.87
N ASN A 22 8.07 26.69 1.90
CA ASN A 22 7.97 25.59 2.85
C ASN A 22 7.57 24.28 2.15
N VAL A 23 6.63 24.35 1.20
CA VAL A 23 6.22 23.22 0.36
C VAL A 23 7.40 22.69 -0.46
N THR A 24 8.15 23.58 -1.14
CA THR A 24 9.29 23.21 -1.98
C THR A 24 10.43 22.62 -1.16
N LYS A 25 10.70 23.18 0.03
CA LYS A 25 11.69 22.66 0.97
C LYS A 25 11.33 21.25 1.44
N ALA A 26 10.07 21.02 1.83
CA ALA A 26 9.57 19.71 2.24
C ALA A 26 9.60 18.67 1.11
N ILE A 27 9.28 19.06 -0.13
CA ILE A 27 9.42 18.19 -1.32
C ILE A 27 10.90 17.83 -1.57
N ASN A 28 11.83 18.73 -1.24
CA ASN A 28 13.26 18.50 -1.42
C ASN A 28 13.93 17.70 -0.30
N SER A 29 13.34 17.62 0.89
CA SER A 29 13.80 16.72 1.96
C SER A 29 13.36 15.25 1.79
N LEU A 30 12.52 14.94 0.80
CA LEU A 30 12.09 13.57 0.52
C LEU A 30 13.20 12.77 -0.17
N GLU A 31 13.62 11.66 0.44
CA GLU A 31 14.62 10.74 -0.10
C GLU A 31 14.06 9.83 -1.21
N ASP A 32 12.83 9.31 -1.06
CA ASP A 32 12.20 8.46 -2.07
C ASP A 32 11.69 9.28 -3.26
N LEU A 33 12.29 9.00 -4.43
CA LEU A 33 11.92 9.60 -5.71
C LEU A 33 10.47 9.29 -6.12
N ASN A 34 9.93 8.12 -5.76
CA ASN A 34 8.53 7.76 -6.09
C ASN A 34 7.54 8.56 -5.23
N MET A 35 7.82 8.74 -3.94
CA MET A 35 7.05 9.60 -3.05
C MET A 35 7.14 11.07 -3.47
N LYS A 36 8.33 11.54 -3.87
CA LYS A 36 8.54 12.89 -4.41
C LYS A 36 7.72 13.12 -5.69
N GLU A 37 7.74 12.17 -6.63
CA GLU A 37 6.93 12.21 -7.87
C GLU A 37 5.43 12.21 -7.56
N PHE A 38 4.98 11.35 -6.63
CA PHE A 38 3.58 11.26 -6.20
C PHE A 38 3.07 12.60 -5.68
N ILE A 39 3.81 13.23 -4.77
CA ILE A 39 3.41 14.48 -4.13
C ILE A 39 3.43 15.64 -5.15
N LEU A 40 4.41 15.69 -6.05
CA LEU A 40 4.43 16.67 -7.14
C LEU A 40 3.20 16.55 -8.07
N LYS A 41 2.75 15.32 -8.37
CA LYS A 41 1.50 15.10 -9.13
C LYS A 41 0.28 15.62 -8.38
N CYS A 42 0.17 15.35 -7.08
CA CYS A 42 -0.91 15.86 -6.23
C CYS A 42 -0.95 17.39 -6.15
N LEU A 43 0.21 18.04 -6.14
CA LEU A 43 0.36 19.49 -6.00
C LEU A 43 0.41 20.26 -7.33
N SER A 44 0.28 19.56 -8.47
CA SER A 44 0.28 20.18 -9.80
C SER A 44 -0.73 21.33 -9.90
N VAL A 45 -0.27 22.53 -10.26
CA VAL A 45 -1.08 23.77 -10.29
C VAL A 45 -2.15 23.71 -11.39
N SER A 46 -1.81 23.17 -12.55
CA SER A 46 -2.73 23.00 -13.67
C SER A 46 -3.62 21.76 -13.46
N GLU A 47 -4.93 21.96 -13.37
CA GLU A 47 -5.93 20.90 -13.17
C GLU A 47 -5.82 19.78 -14.22
N GLU A 48 -5.65 20.14 -15.50
CA GLU A 48 -5.48 19.21 -16.63
C GLU A 48 -4.26 18.26 -16.50
N LYS A 49 -3.27 18.59 -15.66
CA LYS A 49 -2.10 17.73 -15.40
C LYS A 49 -2.18 17.02 -14.04
N ARG A 50 -3.19 17.30 -13.23
CA ARG A 50 -3.38 16.65 -11.94
C ARG A 50 -4.12 15.31 -12.18
N PRO A 51 -3.53 14.15 -11.83
CA PRO A 51 -4.20 12.88 -12.05
C PRO A 51 -5.46 12.77 -11.17
N SER A 52 -6.48 12.07 -11.68
CA SER A 52 -7.66 11.70 -10.90
C SER A 52 -7.28 10.83 -9.70
N ALA A 53 -8.12 10.80 -8.65
CA ALA A 53 -7.92 9.94 -7.49
C ALA A 53 -7.73 8.46 -7.89
N HIS A 54 -8.51 7.98 -8.87
CA HIS A 54 -8.35 6.64 -9.45
C HIS A 54 -6.94 6.42 -10.03
N ASN A 55 -6.44 7.34 -10.86
CA ASN A 55 -5.11 7.21 -11.46
C ASN A 55 -3.99 7.36 -10.42
N LEU A 56 -4.24 8.14 -9.36
CA LEU A 56 -3.33 8.33 -8.24
C LEU A 56 -3.21 7.08 -7.37
N LEU A 57 -4.28 6.32 -7.17
CA LEU A 57 -4.25 5.01 -6.48
C LEU A 57 -3.32 4.01 -7.17
N PHE A 58 -3.19 4.05 -8.50
CA PHE A 58 -2.25 3.21 -9.26
C PHE A 58 -0.83 3.77 -9.36
N HIS A 59 -0.49 4.82 -8.61
CA HIS A 59 0.89 5.28 -8.52
C HIS A 59 1.76 4.25 -7.80
N ARG A 60 3.02 4.08 -8.23
CA ARG A 60 3.94 3.06 -7.70
C ARG A 60 4.14 3.07 -6.18
N VAL A 61 3.94 4.24 -5.55
CA VAL A 61 4.09 4.42 -4.09
C VAL A 61 2.87 3.96 -3.29
N LEU A 62 1.69 3.84 -3.94
CA LEU A 62 0.45 3.31 -3.33
C LEU A 62 0.11 1.90 -3.83
N PHE A 63 0.52 1.57 -5.06
CA PHE A 63 0.24 0.30 -5.71
C PHE A 63 1.54 -0.33 -6.20
N GLU A 64 2.15 -1.14 -5.33
CA GLU A 64 3.31 -1.94 -5.70
C GLU A 64 2.90 -3.09 -6.63
N VAL A 65 3.32 -3.00 -7.89
CA VAL A 65 3.22 -4.10 -8.83
C VAL A 65 4.41 -5.03 -8.62
N HIS A 66 4.16 -6.18 -8.02
CA HIS A 66 5.12 -7.25 -7.81
C HIS A 66 5.81 -7.60 -9.14
N SER A 67 7.13 -7.78 -9.10
CA SER A 67 7.88 -8.10 -10.31
C SER A 67 7.34 -9.35 -11.00
N LEU A 68 7.36 -9.39 -12.34
CA LEU A 68 6.92 -10.58 -13.10
C LEU A 68 7.70 -11.83 -12.67
N LYS A 69 8.99 -11.70 -12.32
CA LYS A 69 9.80 -12.78 -11.74
C LYS A 69 9.15 -13.38 -10.48
N LEU A 70 8.71 -12.53 -9.55
CA LEU A 70 8.08 -12.95 -8.31
C LEU A 70 6.67 -13.55 -8.55
N LEU A 71 5.86 -12.89 -9.39
CA LEU A 71 4.53 -13.39 -9.74
C LEU A 71 4.61 -14.77 -10.40
N SER A 72 5.52 -14.96 -11.37
CA SER A 72 5.74 -16.24 -12.04
C SER A 72 6.24 -17.32 -11.09
N ALA A 73 7.10 -17.00 -10.11
CA ALA A 73 7.54 -17.95 -9.09
C ALA A 73 6.38 -18.45 -8.21
N HIS A 74 5.49 -17.56 -7.77
CA HIS A 74 4.28 -17.95 -7.03
C HIS A 74 3.33 -18.80 -7.88
N CYS A 75 3.09 -18.46 -9.15
CA CYS A 75 2.29 -19.29 -10.06
C CYS A 75 2.91 -20.69 -10.27
N PHE A 76 4.23 -20.75 -10.41
CA PHE A 76 4.97 -22.00 -10.60
C PHE A 76 4.90 -22.90 -9.35
N LEU A 77 5.15 -22.35 -8.16
CA LEU A 77 5.09 -23.11 -6.88
C LEU A 77 3.68 -23.56 -6.50
N ASN A 78 2.64 -22.81 -6.91
CA ASN A 78 1.23 -23.16 -6.70
C ASN A 78 0.70 -24.19 -7.72
N THR A 79 1.52 -24.66 -8.65
CA THR A 79 1.15 -25.74 -9.57
C THR A 79 1.26 -27.09 -8.83
N PRO A 80 0.17 -27.87 -8.68
CA PRO A 80 0.12 -28.98 -7.71
C PRO A 80 1.17 -30.07 -7.95
N TYR A 81 1.56 -30.30 -9.21
CA TYR A 81 2.61 -31.26 -9.60
C TYR A 81 4.03 -30.85 -9.12
N ILE A 82 4.27 -29.57 -8.86
CA ILE A 82 5.56 -29.03 -8.38
C ILE A 82 5.60 -28.95 -6.84
N THR A 83 4.43 -28.89 -6.19
CA THR A 83 4.32 -28.77 -4.74
C THR A 83 4.56 -30.08 -4.00
N GLN A 84 4.27 -31.24 -4.61
CA GLN A 84 4.30 -32.54 -3.92
C GLN A 84 5.67 -33.21 -3.85
N ASP A 85 6.47 -33.11 -4.92
CA ASP A 85 7.79 -33.75 -5.01
C ASP A 85 8.90 -32.71 -4.95
N ASN A 86 9.99 -33.00 -4.22
CA ASN A 86 11.22 -32.18 -4.21
C ASN A 86 12.01 -32.31 -5.54
N LEU A 87 11.31 -32.49 -6.65
CA LEU A 87 11.85 -32.69 -8.01
C LEU A 87 12.23 -31.37 -8.70
N LEU A 88 12.06 -30.23 -8.04
CA LEU A 88 12.34 -28.91 -8.63
C LEU A 88 13.75 -28.84 -9.23
N GLU A 89 14.76 -29.22 -8.44
CA GLU A 89 16.17 -29.26 -8.83
C GLU A 89 16.43 -30.23 -10.01
N GLU A 90 15.64 -31.29 -10.15
CA GLU A 90 15.74 -32.22 -11.29
C GLU A 90 15.12 -31.61 -12.55
N LYS A 91 13.98 -30.92 -12.42
CA LYS A 91 13.31 -30.26 -13.55
C LYS A 91 14.11 -29.07 -14.09
N THR A 92 14.76 -28.26 -13.24
CA THR A 92 15.63 -27.17 -13.69
C THR A 92 16.88 -27.69 -14.42
N LYS A 93 17.46 -28.82 -14.00
CA LYS A 93 18.59 -29.47 -14.69
C LYS A 93 18.27 -30.00 -16.08
N LEU A 94 17.01 -30.29 -16.40
CA LEU A 94 16.57 -30.76 -17.73
C LEU A 94 16.41 -29.63 -18.77
N ILE A 95 16.51 -28.37 -18.35
CA ILE A 95 16.36 -27.22 -19.26
C ILE A 95 17.67 -26.99 -20.02
N ASP A 96 17.61 -26.95 -21.35
CA ASP A 96 18.76 -26.58 -22.19
C ASP A 96 19.28 -25.18 -21.82
N PRO A 97 20.53 -25.04 -21.35
CA PRO A 97 21.10 -23.74 -21.01
C PRO A 97 21.11 -22.76 -22.20
N GLN A 98 21.15 -23.26 -23.44
CA GLN A 98 21.14 -22.42 -24.64
C GLN A 98 19.74 -22.05 -25.14
N ALA A 99 18.69 -22.65 -24.58
CA ALA A 99 17.32 -22.29 -24.93
C ALA A 99 17.03 -20.82 -24.56
N VAL A 100 16.29 -20.15 -25.45
CA VAL A 100 15.88 -18.76 -25.27
C VAL A 100 14.63 -18.71 -24.41
N MET A 101 14.76 -18.21 -23.18
CA MET A 101 13.67 -18.00 -22.24
C MET A 101 12.75 -16.86 -22.72
N ALA A 102 13.32 -15.78 -23.25
CA ALA A 102 12.58 -14.63 -23.76
C ALA A 102 13.41 -13.86 -24.80
N SER A 103 12.72 -13.15 -25.71
CA SER A 103 13.37 -12.27 -26.68
C SER A 103 12.62 -10.94 -26.80
N VAL A 104 13.36 -9.85 -27.01
CA VAL A 104 12.81 -8.52 -27.28
C VAL A 104 13.33 -8.03 -28.63
N PRO A 105 12.46 -7.83 -29.63
CA PRO A 105 12.86 -7.29 -30.93
C PRO A 105 13.29 -5.83 -30.78
N ARG A 106 14.35 -5.44 -31.49
CA ARG A 106 14.85 -4.06 -31.55
C ARG A 106 14.92 -3.62 -33.01
N LYS A 107 14.41 -2.41 -33.31
CA LYS A 107 14.48 -1.86 -34.67
C LYS A 107 15.94 -1.56 -35.03
N GLY A 108 16.44 -2.17 -36.11
CA GLY A 108 17.79 -1.93 -36.63
C GLY A 108 18.95 -2.53 -35.81
N GLN A 109 18.68 -3.43 -34.86
CA GLN A 109 19.70 -4.13 -34.07
C GLN A 109 19.36 -5.63 -33.95
N SER A 110 20.34 -6.44 -33.56
CA SER A 110 20.08 -7.83 -33.15
C SER A 110 19.05 -7.87 -32.01
N PRO A 111 18.10 -8.84 -32.01
CA PRO A 111 17.15 -8.98 -30.93
C PRO A 111 17.89 -9.25 -29.61
N MET A 112 17.39 -8.68 -28.51
CA MET A 112 17.91 -8.98 -27.19
C MET A 112 17.38 -10.35 -26.78
N LEU A 113 18.27 -11.32 -26.61
CA LEU A 113 17.93 -12.69 -26.23
C LEU A 113 18.32 -12.95 -24.78
N TRP A 114 17.36 -13.45 -24.00
CA TRP A 114 17.61 -14.01 -22.68
C TRP A 114 17.61 -15.54 -22.75
N ARG A 115 18.69 -16.16 -22.24
CA ARG A 115 18.89 -17.62 -22.25
C ARG A 115 18.93 -18.15 -20.83
N TYR A 116 18.57 -19.42 -20.63
CA TYR A 116 18.63 -20.04 -19.31
C TYR A 116 20.06 -20.01 -18.72
N SER A 117 21.11 -20.12 -19.54
CA SER A 117 22.51 -20.00 -19.11
C SER A 117 22.90 -18.64 -18.53
N GLN A 118 22.06 -17.60 -18.62
CA GLN A 118 22.29 -16.29 -18.01
C GLN A 118 21.80 -16.22 -16.55
N VAL A 119 21.17 -17.28 -16.05
CA VAL A 119 20.73 -17.43 -14.66
C VAL A 119 21.33 -18.73 -14.13
N SER A 120 22.06 -18.71 -13.01
CA SER A 120 22.55 -19.97 -12.46
C SER A 120 21.40 -20.77 -11.83
N SER A 121 21.43 -22.11 -11.94
CA SER A 121 20.42 -22.97 -11.31
C SER A 121 20.36 -22.68 -9.81
N MET A 122 21.52 -22.61 -9.14
CA MET A 122 21.61 -22.37 -7.70
C MET A 122 20.96 -21.04 -7.26
N GLU A 123 21.05 -19.96 -8.04
CA GLU A 123 20.34 -18.71 -7.75
C GLU A 123 18.82 -18.83 -7.97
N LEU A 124 18.39 -19.61 -8.98
CA LEU A 124 16.97 -19.87 -9.25
C LEU A 124 16.36 -20.76 -8.17
N ASP A 125 17.02 -21.86 -7.82
CA ASP A 125 16.59 -22.83 -6.83
C ASP A 125 16.50 -22.16 -5.45
N LYS A 126 17.52 -21.37 -5.05
CA LYS A 126 17.47 -20.54 -3.83
C LYS A 126 16.31 -19.55 -3.87
N PHE A 127 16.11 -18.83 -4.98
CA PHE A 127 15.03 -17.85 -5.09
C PHE A 127 13.65 -18.50 -4.97
N LEU A 128 13.44 -19.66 -5.58
CA LEU A 128 12.18 -20.40 -5.47
C LEU A 128 11.94 -20.91 -4.05
N GLU A 129 12.99 -21.33 -3.34
CA GLU A 129 12.91 -21.72 -1.92
C GLU A 129 12.67 -20.50 -1.00
N ASP A 130 13.31 -19.34 -1.26
CA ASP A 130 13.04 -18.08 -0.55
C ASP A 130 11.57 -17.63 -0.74
N VAL A 131 11.01 -17.80 -1.96
CA VAL A 131 9.59 -17.54 -2.26
C VAL A 131 8.68 -18.55 -1.54
N ARG A 132 8.98 -19.86 -1.57
CA ARG A 132 8.24 -20.93 -0.87
C ARG A 132 8.17 -20.68 0.64
N ASN A 133 9.28 -20.24 1.23
CA ASN A 133 9.38 -19.90 2.66
C ASN A 133 8.75 -18.54 3.02
N GLY A 134 8.21 -17.80 2.04
CA GLY A 134 7.48 -16.55 2.29
C GLY A 134 8.38 -15.33 2.52
N ILE A 135 9.68 -15.41 2.20
CA ILE A 135 10.62 -14.27 2.26
C ILE A 135 10.23 -13.20 1.21
N HIS A 136 9.56 -13.62 0.14
CA HIS A 136 9.02 -12.75 -0.90
C HIS A 136 7.49 -12.92 -1.03
N PRO A 137 6.69 -12.31 -0.14
CA PRO A 137 5.23 -12.40 -0.18
C PRO A 137 4.62 -11.61 -1.34
N LEU A 138 3.44 -12.03 -1.82
CA LEU A 138 2.60 -11.20 -2.71
C LEU A 138 1.60 -10.39 -1.86
N MET A 139 1.91 -9.12 -1.63
CA MET A 139 1.09 -8.19 -0.83
C MET A 139 -0.30 -7.93 -1.45
N ASN A 140 -0.44 -8.00 -2.78
CA ASN A 140 -1.71 -7.76 -3.50
C ASN A 140 -2.48 -9.04 -3.88
N PHE A 141 -1.87 -10.22 -3.74
CA PHE A 141 -2.50 -11.52 -4.05
C PHE A 141 -2.50 -12.42 -2.81
N ALA A 142 -2.79 -11.83 -1.65
CA ALA A 142 -3.02 -12.59 -0.44
C ALA A 142 -4.26 -13.49 -0.63
N VAL A 143 -4.04 -14.73 -1.08
CA VAL A 143 -4.89 -15.85 -0.69
C VAL A 143 -4.96 -15.77 0.83
N SER A 144 -6.14 -15.44 1.34
CA SER A 144 -6.32 -15.09 2.74
C SER A 144 -5.83 -16.23 3.63
N ARG A 145 -4.60 -16.13 4.16
CA ARG A 145 -4.31 -16.79 5.43
C ARG A 145 -5.38 -16.25 6.39
N PRO A 146 -6.14 -17.12 7.07
CA PRO A 146 -7.12 -16.68 8.06
C PRO A 146 -6.36 -16.18 9.29
N HIS A 147 -5.76 -15.00 9.18
CA HIS A 147 -5.51 -14.14 10.32
C HIS A 147 -6.87 -13.75 10.86
N VAL A 148 -7.34 -14.54 11.83
CA VAL A 148 -8.49 -14.22 12.67
C VAL A 148 -8.09 -13.03 13.55
N LEU A 149 -8.06 -11.85 12.93
CA LEU A 149 -8.07 -10.59 13.66
C LEU A 149 -9.48 -10.44 14.22
N PRO A 150 -9.67 -10.40 15.56
CA PRO A 150 -10.97 -10.11 16.13
C PRO A 150 -11.36 -8.69 15.72
N ARG A 151 -12.26 -8.58 14.74
CA ARG A 151 -12.92 -7.32 14.42
C ARG A 151 -13.85 -6.95 15.57
N THR A 152 -13.31 -6.25 16.57
CA THR A 152 -14.14 -5.40 17.42
C THR A 152 -14.69 -4.31 16.50
N LEU A 153 -15.95 -4.47 16.09
CA LEU A 153 -16.69 -3.45 15.37
C LEU A 153 -16.66 -2.17 16.22
N SER A 154 -15.92 -1.17 15.77
CA SER A 154 -16.09 0.20 16.26
C SER A 154 -17.54 0.58 16.02
N GLN A 155 -18.30 0.74 17.11
CA GLN A 155 -19.70 1.12 17.03
C GLN A 155 -19.82 2.45 16.30
N THR A 156 -20.70 2.49 15.29
CA THR A 156 -21.05 3.70 14.55
C THR A 156 -21.51 4.79 15.51
N GLN A 157 -20.77 5.90 15.56
CA GLN A 157 -21.08 7.05 16.41
C GLN A 157 -21.77 8.16 15.61
N GLU A 158 -22.96 7.85 15.11
CA GLU A 158 -24.00 8.79 14.65
C GLU A 158 -25.31 8.15 15.14
N ASP A 159 -26.23 8.81 15.85
CA ASP A 159 -26.55 10.23 15.96
C ASP A 159 -27.25 10.51 17.32
N LEU A 160 -27.02 11.68 17.93
CA LEU A 160 -27.83 12.33 18.99
C LEU A 160 -27.12 13.57 19.59
N GLN A 161 -26.80 14.57 18.77
CA GLN A 161 -26.56 15.92 19.29
C GLN A 161 -27.88 16.64 19.57
N THR A 162 -28.46 16.42 20.76
CA THR A 162 -29.48 17.35 21.30
C THR A 162 -29.40 17.50 22.82
N ALA A 163 -29.00 18.71 23.22
CA ALA A 163 -29.29 19.38 24.49
C ALA A 163 -29.03 18.66 25.83
N LYS A 164 -28.02 19.16 26.56
CA LYS A 164 -28.09 19.34 28.02
C LYS A 164 -27.16 20.46 28.51
N THR A 165 -27.60 21.69 28.30
CA THR A 165 -27.15 22.85 29.09
C THR A 165 -27.63 22.67 30.53
N PRO A 166 -26.81 22.93 31.58
CA PRO A 166 -27.29 22.92 32.96
C PRO A 166 -28.00 24.24 33.32
N THR A 167 -28.79 24.22 34.41
CA THR A 167 -29.42 25.39 35.10
C THR A 167 -30.71 25.92 34.42
N PRO A 168 -31.73 26.47 35.15
CA PRO A 168 -31.88 26.65 36.61
C PRO A 168 -32.98 25.81 37.28
N GLU A 169 -32.96 25.74 38.62
CA GLU A 169 -34.09 25.32 39.45
C GLU A 169 -35.21 26.39 39.43
N PRO A 170 -36.50 26.02 39.27
CA PRO A 170 -37.61 26.94 39.43
C PRO A 170 -38.35 26.76 40.76
N VAL A 171 -38.11 27.73 41.67
CA VAL A 171 -39.09 28.41 42.54
C VAL A 171 -39.97 27.54 43.48
N GLU A 172 -39.70 27.68 44.78
CA GLU A 172 -40.61 27.26 45.85
C GLU A 172 -41.94 28.04 45.83
N VAL A 173 -43.07 27.36 46.03
CA VAL A 173 -44.34 27.98 46.41
C VAL A 173 -44.92 27.25 47.61
N GLU A 174 -44.94 27.95 48.73
CA GLU A 174 -45.41 27.49 50.04
C GLU A 174 -46.93 27.34 50.10
N THR A 175 -47.45 26.12 50.32
CA THR A 175 -48.89 25.88 50.55
C THR A 175 -49.18 25.53 52.01
N ARG A 176 -49.27 26.55 52.88
CA ARG A 176 -49.85 26.37 54.23
C ARG A 176 -51.37 26.31 54.18
N LYS A 177 -51.98 25.41 54.95
CA LYS A 177 -53.39 25.53 55.36
C LYS A 177 -53.60 25.16 56.83
N VAL A 178 -54.48 25.92 57.48
CA VAL A 178 -54.64 26.17 58.93
C VAL A 178 -56.16 26.23 59.20
N ASN A 179 -56.75 25.69 60.28
CA ASN A 179 -56.21 24.97 61.44
C ASN A 179 -57.30 24.03 62.05
N ALA A 180 -56.98 23.38 63.18
CA ALA A 180 -57.92 23.03 64.28
C ALA A 180 -58.88 21.83 64.03
N PRO A 181 -59.47 21.22 65.09
CA PRO A 181 -59.40 21.54 66.53
C PRO A 181 -58.10 21.13 67.24
#